data_AF-A0A953EVX6-F1
#
_entry.id   AF-A0A953EVX6-F1
#
_cell.length_a   1.000
_cell.length_b   1.000
_cell.length_c   1.000
_cell.angle_alpha   90.00
_cell.angle_beta   90.00
_cell.angle_gamma   90.00
#
_symmetry.space_group_name_H-M   'P 1'
#
loop_
_entity.id
_entity.type
_entity.pdbx_description
1 polymer ?
#
loop_
_entity_poly.entity_id
_entity_poly.type
_entity_poly.pdbx_seq_one_letter_code
_entity_poly.pdbx_strand_id
1 'polypeptide(L)'
;MNCHQLAERIERIHPEATARDVARLCLLLSNHLDNMPALDSQAELAQAWHDMGIRLQAATDQHAAMTAELEELAGVAPESFSAEQVWSLIRAIKVQSQVLQLYIGTAVA
;
A
#
# COMPACT_ATOMS: atom_id res chain seq x y z
N MET A 1 18.75 14.30 -4.10
CA MET A 1 18.82 12.90 -4.58
C MET A 1 17.77 12.69 -5.66
N ASN A 2 18.10 12.04 -6.78
CA ASN A 2 17.12 11.66 -7.80
C ASN A 2 16.66 10.20 -7.61
N CYS A 3 15.63 9.75 -8.35
CA CYS A 3 15.05 8.42 -8.20
C CYS A 3 16.08 7.28 -8.42
N HIS A 4 17.00 7.45 -9.37
CA HIS A 4 18.04 6.47 -9.66
C HIS A 4 19.03 6.32 -8.48
N GLN A 5 19.47 7.45 -7.92
CA GLN A 5 20.35 7.49 -6.74
C GLN A 5 19.68 6.87 -5.51
N LEU A 6 18.38 7.06 -5.35
CA LEU A 6 17.61 6.41 -4.27
C LEU A 6 17.57 4.89 -4.46
N ALA A 7 17.29 4.41 -5.68
CA ALA A 7 17.27 2.99 -5.98
C ALA A 7 18.61 2.31 -5.70
N GLU A 8 19.73 2.89 -6.17
CA GLU A 8 21.08 2.36 -5.87
C GLU A 8 21.41 2.34 -4.37
N ARG A 9 20.92 3.34 -3.62
CA ARG A 9 21.12 3.39 -2.16
C ARG A 9 20.32 2.29 -1.47
N ILE A 10 19.07 2.08 -1.89
CA ILE A 10 18.20 1.03 -1.36
C ILE A 10 18.80 -0.36 -1.64
N GLU A 11 19.23 -0.63 -2.86
CA GLU A 11 19.84 -1.92 -3.24
C GLU A 11 21.10 -2.24 -2.42
N ARG A 12 21.89 -1.21 -2.05
CA ARG A 12 23.04 -1.38 -1.17
C ARG A 12 22.67 -1.72 0.28
N ILE A 13 21.54 -1.22 0.77
CA ILE A 13 21.07 -1.49 2.14
C ILE A 13 20.40 -2.86 2.23
N HIS A 14 19.63 -3.22 1.21
CA HIS A 14 18.90 -4.48 1.12
C HIS A 14 19.21 -5.18 -0.21
N PRO A 15 20.35 -5.90 -0.29
CA PRO A 15 20.75 -6.61 -1.51
C PRO A 15 19.75 -7.69 -1.94
N GLU A 16 18.98 -8.20 -0.98
CA GLU A 16 17.96 -9.24 -1.17
C GLU A 16 16.64 -8.67 -1.73
N ALA A 17 16.49 -7.34 -1.80
CA ALA A 17 15.25 -6.71 -2.25
C ALA A 17 15.03 -6.97 -3.75
N THR A 18 13.80 -7.31 -4.13
CA THR A 18 13.48 -7.46 -5.54
C THR A 18 13.40 -6.08 -6.21
N ALA A 19 13.60 -6.02 -7.53
CA ALA A 19 13.44 -4.77 -8.29
C ALA A 19 12.05 -4.12 -8.08
N ARG A 20 11.02 -4.95 -7.86
CA ARG A 20 9.66 -4.48 -7.52
C ARG A 20 9.63 -3.78 -6.17
N ASP A 21 10.29 -4.34 -5.16
CA ASP A 21 10.34 -3.77 -3.81
C ASP A 21 11.10 -2.44 -3.84
N VAL A 22 12.25 -2.40 -4.52
CA VAL A 22 13.04 -1.17 -4.72
C VAL A 22 12.20 -0.08 -5.38
N ALA A 23 11.53 -0.39 -6.49
CA ALA A 23 10.70 0.59 -7.21
C ALA A 23 9.52 1.09 -6.37
N ARG A 24 8.83 0.19 -5.65
CA ARG A 24 7.72 0.54 -4.76
C ARG A 24 8.18 1.51 -3.67
N LEU A 25 9.34 1.25 -3.08
CA LEU A 25 9.84 2.06 -1.98
C LEU A 25 10.44 3.38 -2.42
N CYS A 26 11.03 3.45 -3.62
CA CYS A 26 11.32 4.73 -4.26
C CYS A 26 10.07 5.62 -4.34
N LEU A 27 8.93 5.04 -4.75
CA LEU A 27 7.67 5.76 -4.86
C LEU A 27 7.09 6.16 -3.49
N LEU A 28 7.05 5.23 -2.53
CA LEU A 28 6.50 5.52 -1.20
C LEU A 28 7.31 6.57 -0.44
N LEU A 29 8.64 6.49 -0.51
CA LEU A 29 9.53 7.50 0.09
C LEU A 29 9.37 8.85 -0.59
N SER A 30 9.26 8.88 -1.93
CA SER A 30 9.04 10.12 -2.68
C SER A 30 7.68 10.75 -2.38
N ASN A 31 6.65 9.95 -2.06
CA ASN A 31 5.34 10.45 -1.65
C ASN A 31 5.31 10.95 -0.21
N HIS A 32 6.19 10.45 0.66
CA HIS A 32 6.20 10.81 2.08
C HIS A 32 7.17 11.93 2.43
N LEU A 33 8.20 12.14 1.60
CA LEU A 33 9.22 13.16 1.83
C LEU A 33 9.08 14.27 0.79
N ASP A 34 8.63 15.44 1.25
CA ASP A 34 8.59 16.66 0.44
C ASP A 34 9.98 17.06 -0.09
N ASN A 35 11.05 16.58 0.55
CA ASN A 35 12.43 16.85 0.18
C ASN A 35 13.31 15.60 0.28
N MET A 36 13.39 14.85 -0.82
CA MET A 36 14.31 13.71 -1.04
C MET A 36 15.78 13.90 -0.63
N PRO A 37 16.39 15.11 -0.61
CA PRO A 37 17.75 15.31 -0.10
C PRO A 37 17.91 15.07 1.42
N ALA A 38 16.83 14.93 2.20
CA ALA A 38 16.92 14.76 3.65
C ALA A 38 17.38 13.36 4.09
N LEU A 39 17.42 12.37 3.20
CA LEU A 39 17.83 10.99 3.48
C LEU A 39 19.32 10.76 3.21
N ASP A 40 20.20 11.51 3.88
CA ASP A 40 21.65 11.32 3.71
C ASP A 40 22.25 10.21 4.57
N SER A 41 21.55 9.87 5.65
CA SER A 41 21.90 8.77 6.54
C SER A 41 21.36 7.44 6.02
N GLN A 42 22.25 6.44 5.93
CA GLN A 42 21.86 5.07 5.62
C GLN A 42 20.89 4.49 6.66
N ALA A 43 21.04 4.88 7.93
CA ALA A 43 20.17 4.45 9.02
C ALA A 43 18.77 5.07 8.92
N GLU A 44 18.67 6.35 8.54
CA GLU A 44 17.38 7.01 8.32
C GLU A 44 16.64 6.41 7.14
N LEU A 45 17.37 6.07 6.06
CA LEU A 45 16.78 5.39 4.91
C LEU A 45 16.28 3.97 5.26
N ALA A 46 17.06 3.21 6.04
CA ALA A 46 16.65 1.88 6.51
C ALA A 46 15.43 1.96 7.45
N GLN A 47 15.37 2.96 8.33
CA GLN A 47 14.23 3.18 9.21
C GLN A 47 12.99 3.60 8.42
N ALA A 48 13.12 4.58 7.53
CA ALA A 48 12.02 5.03 6.67
C ALA A 48 11.49 3.88 5.80
N TRP A 49 12.37 3.01 5.30
CA TRP A 49 11.99 1.78 4.61
C TRP A 49 11.14 0.86 5.49
N HIS A 50 11.62 0.55 6.70
CA HIS A 50 10.93 -0.34 7.62
C HIS A 50 9.55 0.19 8.00
N ASP A 51 9.48 1.47 8.36
CA ASP A 51 8.24 2.15 8.74
C ASP A 51 7.23 2.15 7.60
N MET A 52 7.71 2.38 6.37
CA MET A 52 6.84 2.42 5.20
C MET A 52 6.34 1.02 4.81
N GLY A 53 7.16 -0.01 4.99
CA GLY A 53 6.77 -1.40 4.83
C GLY A 53 5.65 -1.79 5.82
N ILE A 54 5.82 -1.44 7.11
CA ILE A 54 4.78 -1.68 8.13
C ILE A 54 3.48 -0.96 7.79
N ARG A 55 3.56 0.32 7.43
CA ARG A 55 2.36 1.12 7.09
C ARG A 55 1.61 0.54 5.89
N LEU A 56 2.32 0.11 4.86
CA LEU A 56 1.72 -0.50 3.69
C LEU A 56 1.04 -1.83 4.03
N GLN A 57 1.70 -2.67 4.83
CA GLN A 57 1.12 -3.95 5.28
C GLN A 57 -0.15 -3.70 6.09
N ALA A 58 -0.10 -2.78 7.06
CA ALA A 58 -1.26 -2.43 7.89
C ALA A 58 -2.43 -1.89 7.06
N ALA A 59 -2.18 -1.02 6.08
CA ALA A 59 -3.22 -0.52 5.18
C ALA A 59 -3.84 -1.64 4.34
N THR A 60 -3.03 -2.59 3.87
CA THR A 60 -3.48 -3.76 3.12
C THR A 60 -4.36 -4.67 3.97
N ASP A 61 -3.94 -4.95 5.20
CA ASP A 61 -4.68 -5.80 6.15
C ASP A 61 -6.01 -5.14 6.54
N GLN A 62 -6.02 -3.83 6.81
CA GLN A 62 -7.25 -3.08 7.09
C GLN A 62 -8.23 -3.09 5.92
N HIS A 63 -7.73 -2.92 4.69
CA HIS A 63 -8.57 -3.00 3.51
C HIS A 63 -9.20 -4.38 3.33
N ALA A 64 -8.44 -5.46 3.56
CA ALA A 64 -8.95 -6.82 3.51
C ALA A 64 -10.05 -7.05 4.55
N ALA A 65 -9.82 -6.61 5.79
CA ALA A 65 -10.79 -6.74 6.89
C ALA A 65 -12.10 -5.98 6.59
N MET A 66 -12.00 -4.72 6.15
CA MET A 66 -13.17 -3.91 5.83
C MET A 66 -13.98 -4.46 4.66
N THR A 67 -13.32 -5.05 3.66
CA THR A 67 -13.99 -5.72 2.54
C THR A 67 -14.80 -6.92 3.04
N ALA A 68 -14.23 -7.73 3.93
CA ALA A 68 -14.91 -8.89 4.50
C ALA A 68 -16.12 -8.51 5.37
N GLU A 69 -16.00 -7.49 6.23
CA GLU A 69 -17.11 -6.99 7.06
C GLU A 69 -18.31 -6.53 6.21
N LEU A 70 -18.04 -5.90 5.07
CA LEU A 70 -19.11 -5.44 4.18
C LEU A 70 -19.76 -6.57 3.39
N GLU A 71 -18.99 -7.58 2.99
CA GLU A 71 -19.55 -8.80 2.38
C GLU A 71 -20.47 -9.53 3.36
N GLU A 72 -20.13 -9.57 4.65
CA GLU A 72 -21.00 -10.09 5.71
C GLU A 72 -22.27 -9.26 5.87
N LEU A 73 -22.16 -7.93 5.90
CA LEU A 73 -23.31 -7.01 5.98
C LEU A 73 -24.23 -7.09 4.75
N ALA A 74 -23.71 -7.39 3.55
CA ALA A 74 -24.55 -7.64 2.38
C ALA A 74 -25.29 -8.98 2.45
N GLY A 75 -24.70 -9.98 3.10
CA GLY A 75 -25.32 -11.30 3.30
C GLY A 75 -26.45 -11.28 4.32
N VAL A 76 -26.37 -10.40 5.33
CA VAL A 76 -27.39 -10.22 6.36
C VAL A 76 -28.36 -9.13 5.91
N ALA A 77 -29.55 -9.54 5.45
CA ALA A 77 -30.58 -8.61 4.97
C ALA A 77 -30.80 -7.44 5.95
N PRO A 78 -30.53 -6.18 5.55
CA PRO A 78 -30.64 -5.07 6.47
C PRO A 78 -32.09 -4.55 6.42
N GLU A 79 -32.79 -4.57 7.55
CA GLU A 79 -34.08 -3.88 7.67
C GLU A 79 -33.93 -2.34 7.55
N SER A 80 -32.69 -1.83 7.53
CA SER A 80 -32.31 -0.41 7.52
C SER A 80 -31.52 0.07 6.28
N PHE A 81 -31.02 -0.83 5.43
CA PHE A 81 -30.29 -0.52 4.19
C PHE A 81 -30.83 -1.36 3.04
N SER A 82 -31.07 -0.76 1.87
CA SER A 82 -31.45 -1.56 0.71
C SER A 82 -30.24 -2.38 0.24
N ALA A 83 -30.48 -3.62 -0.23
CA ALA A 83 -29.42 -4.47 -0.77
C ALA A 83 -28.60 -3.74 -1.86
N GLU A 84 -29.24 -2.88 -2.65
CA GLU A 84 -28.58 -2.06 -3.69
C GLU A 84 -27.56 -1.06 -3.13
N GLN A 85 -27.87 -0.42 -1.98
CA GLN A 85 -26.95 0.51 -1.31
C GLN A 85 -25.71 -0.22 -0.78
N VAL A 86 -25.88 -1.41 -0.20
CA VAL A 86 -24.76 -2.22 0.29
C VAL A 86 -23.89 -2.71 -0.89
N TRP A 87 -24.50 -3.16 -1.98
CA TRP A 87 -23.78 -3.55 -3.19
C TRP A 87 -23.01 -2.41 -3.85
N SER A 88 -23.50 -1.17 -3.75
CA SER A 88 -22.79 0.01 -4.23
C SER A 88 -21.54 0.30 -3.38
N LEU A 89 -21.66 0.22 -2.06
CA LEU A 89 -20.53 0.38 -1.12
C LEU A 89 -19.46 -0.68 -1.30
N ILE A 90 -19.86 -1.95 -1.44
CA ILE A 90 -18.93 -3.06 -1.72
C ILE A 90 -18.18 -2.81 -3.01
N ARG A 91 -18.86 -2.37 -4.08
CA ARG A 91 -18.20 -2.06 -5.36
C ARG A 91 -17.21 -0.92 -5.22
N ALA A 92 -17.57 0.16 -4.54
CA ALA A 92 -16.67 1.29 -4.32
C ALA A 92 -15.38 0.85 -3.60
N ILE A 93 -15.50 -0.01 -2.61
CA ILE A 93 -14.36 -0.52 -1.82
C ILE A 93 -13.53 -1.52 -2.61
N LYS A 94 -14.14 -2.38 -3.41
CA LYS A 94 -13.43 -3.26 -4.35
C LYS A 94 -12.64 -2.48 -5.39
N VAL A 95 -13.21 -1.40 -5.95
CA VAL A 95 -12.50 -0.52 -6.90
C VAL A 95 -11.32 0.20 -6.22
N GLN A 96 -11.49 0.66 -4.98
CA GLN A 96 -10.38 1.23 -4.21
C GLN A 96 -9.26 0.21 -3.93
N SER A 97 -9.63 -1.06 -3.66
CA SER A 97 -8.69 -2.16 -3.47
C SER A 97 -7.90 -2.48 -4.75
N GLN A 98 -8.48 -2.34 -5.94
CA GLN A 98 -7.77 -2.56 -7.21
C GLN A 98 -6.60 -1.59 -7.41
N VAL A 99 -6.75 -0.32 -7.02
CA VAL A 99 -5.65 0.65 -7.06
C VAL A 99 -4.55 0.21 -6.12
N LEU A 100 -4.89 -0.21 -4.89
CA LEU A 100 -3.90 -0.73 -3.96
C LEU A 100 -3.19 -1.96 -4.56
N GLN A 101 -3.90 -2.92 -5.13
CA GLN A 101 -3.34 -4.12 -5.75
C GLN A 101 -2.34 -3.82 -6.87
N LEU A 102 -2.60 -2.80 -7.70
CA LEU A 102 -1.65 -2.32 -8.70
C LEU A 102 -0.35 -1.78 -8.07
N TYR A 103 -0.43 -1.19 -6.88
CA TYR A 103 0.72 -0.69 -6.12
C TYR A 103 1.50 -1.79 -5.38
N ILE A 104 0.81 -2.77 -4.77
CA ILE A 104 1.43 -3.92 -4.06
C ILE A 104 1.79 -5.10 -4.98
N GLY A 105 1.42 -5.06 -6.26
CA GLY A 105 1.80 -6.09 -7.24
C GLY A 105 1.29 -7.49 -6.88
N THR A 106 0.28 -7.59 -6.01
CA THR A 106 -0.49 -8.82 -5.83
C THR A 106 -1.39 -8.93 -7.04
N ALA A 107 -1.09 -9.88 -7.92
CA ALA A 107 -1.88 -10.13 -9.11
C ALA A 107 -3.36 -10.30 -8.72
N VAL A 108 -4.25 -9.58 -9.40
CA VAL A 108 -5.68 -9.89 -9.41
C VAL A 108 -5.78 -11.29 -10.00
N ALA A 109 -6.05 -12.30 -9.17
CA ALA A 109 -6.38 -13.65 -9.60
C ALA A 109 -7.89 -13.77 -9.76
#